data_AF-A0A258BLP9-F1
#
_entry.id   AF-A0A258BLP9-F1
#
_cell.length_a   1.000
_cell.length_b   1.000
_cell.length_c   1.000
_cell.angle_alpha   90.00
_cell.angle_beta   90.00
_cell.angle_gamma   90.00
#
_symmetry.space_group_name_H-M   'P 1'
#
loop_
_entity.id
_entity.type
_entity.pdbx_description
1 polymer ?
#
loop_
_entity_poly.entity_id
_entity_poly.type
_entity_poly.pdbx_seq_one_letter_code
_entity_poly.pdbx_strand_id
1 'polypeptide(L)'
;MTGSAATDRAVARAIDALRRGWAVEVIAGAQRLRLLAVESADARSLADFDPASTADLLISAARAARRLARQAGILPAYFLASGEPDCEASVTAEAIDLYDGGTHLHIATRARLPVATAENSEIVAFRTPGDPREHVALIIGQRDGSIPVVRLHSECLTGDVLGSLKCDCGPQLHGAMHRIAEASWGV
;
A
#
# COMPACT_ATOMS: atom_id res chain seq x y z
N MET A 1 2.98 27.42 5.36
CA MET A 1 3.76 26.17 5.20
C MET A 1 3.82 25.30 6.47
N THR A 2 3.32 25.74 7.64
CA THR A 2 3.36 24.97 8.90
C THR A 2 2.22 23.97 9.09
N GLY A 3 1.12 24.09 8.33
CA GLY A 3 -0.05 23.21 8.44
C GLY A 3 0.18 21.78 7.94
N SER A 4 0.81 21.61 6.77
CA SER A 4 1.02 20.29 6.14
C SER A 4 1.92 19.37 6.98
N ALA A 5 3.01 19.88 7.56
CA ALA A 5 3.91 19.06 8.36
C ALA A 5 3.29 18.55 9.68
N ALA A 6 2.31 19.27 10.25
CA ALA A 6 1.57 18.81 11.42
C ALA A 6 0.57 17.72 11.05
N THR A 7 -0.11 17.89 9.91
CA THR A 7 -1.01 16.90 9.32
C THR A 7 -0.29 15.59 8.99
N ASP A 8 0.88 15.66 8.37
CA ASP A 8 1.67 14.47 8.01
C ASP A 8 2.13 13.69 9.24
N ARG A 9 2.51 14.40 10.32
CA ARG A 9 2.86 13.75 11.59
C ARG A 9 1.69 13.03 12.23
N ALA A 10 0.48 13.60 12.16
CA ALA A 10 -0.71 12.95 12.72
C ALA A 10 -1.02 11.64 12.00
N VAL A 11 -0.93 11.63 10.66
CA VAL A 11 -1.16 10.42 9.86
C VAL A 11 -0.05 9.39 10.09
N ALA A 12 1.21 9.82 10.13
CA ALA A 12 2.35 8.94 10.43
C ALA A 12 2.20 8.27 11.82
N ARG A 13 1.76 9.03 12.83
CA ARG A 13 1.49 8.51 14.18
C ARG A 13 0.33 7.52 14.17
N ALA A 14 -0.75 7.80 13.44
CA ALA A 14 -1.86 6.87 13.31
C ALA A 14 -1.44 5.55 12.62
N ILE A 15 -0.58 5.62 11.61
CA ILE A 15 0.00 4.44 10.94
C ILE A 15 0.85 3.61 11.92
N ASP A 16 1.75 4.25 12.67
CA ASP A 16 2.60 3.54 13.64
C ASP A 16 1.76 2.93 14.78
N ALA A 17 0.74 3.66 15.27
CA ALA A 17 -0.20 3.16 16.27
C ALA A 17 -0.93 1.89 15.81
N LEU A 18 -1.48 1.90 14.59
CA LEU A 18 -2.14 0.71 14.04
C LEU A 18 -1.18 -0.47 13.87
N ARG A 19 0.07 -0.23 13.43
CA ARG A 19 1.09 -1.28 13.33
C ARG A 19 1.45 -1.89 14.68
N ARG A 20 1.31 -1.12 15.77
CA ARG A 20 1.61 -1.56 17.15
C ARG A 20 0.39 -2.07 17.91
N GLY A 21 -0.77 -2.18 17.26
CA GLY A 21 -1.99 -2.70 17.89
C GLY A 21 -2.69 -1.69 18.79
N TRP A 22 -2.49 -0.39 18.56
CA TRP A 22 -3.16 0.69 19.29
C TRP A 22 -4.31 1.28 18.50
N ALA A 23 -5.35 1.71 19.22
CA ALA A 23 -6.53 2.32 18.64
C ALA A 23 -6.25 3.73 18.10
N VAL A 24 -6.95 4.09 17.03
CA VAL A 24 -6.87 5.41 16.41
C VAL A 24 -8.27 5.98 16.18
N GLU A 25 -8.36 7.31 16.19
CA GLU A 25 -9.58 8.02 15.85
C GLU A 25 -9.46 8.63 14.45
N VAL A 26 -10.45 8.36 13.59
CA VAL A 26 -10.60 8.96 12.28
C VAL A 26 -11.78 9.94 12.30
N ILE A 27 -11.53 11.20 11.95
CA ILE A 27 -12.51 12.28 11.99
C ILE A 27 -12.87 12.70 10.56
N ALA A 28 -14.16 12.78 10.23
CA ALA A 28 -14.66 13.27 8.95
C ALA A 28 -15.83 14.23 9.20
N GLY A 29 -15.57 15.54 9.15
CA GLY A 29 -16.53 16.56 9.58
C GLY A 29 -16.94 16.36 11.04
N ALA A 30 -18.24 16.17 11.30
CA ALA A 30 -18.76 15.88 12.64
C ALA A 30 -18.71 14.39 13.03
N GLN A 31 -18.40 13.50 12.08
CA GLN A 31 -18.34 12.06 12.33
C GLN A 31 -16.96 11.68 12.89
N ARG A 32 -16.96 10.77 13.86
CA ARG A 32 -15.75 10.23 14.49
C ARG A 32 -15.87 8.71 14.51
N LEU A 33 -14.86 8.03 14.01
CA LEU A 33 -14.74 6.58 14.07
C LEU A 33 -13.52 6.21 14.89
N ARG A 34 -13.70 5.41 15.92
CA ARG A 34 -12.60 4.87 16.74
C ARG A 34 -12.37 3.44 16.27
N LEU A 35 -11.15 3.18 15.83
CA LEU A 35 -10.79 1.99 15.08
C LEU A 35 -9.62 1.29 15.77
N LEU A 36 -9.74 -0.02 15.94
CA LEU A 36 -8.64 -0.90 16.28
C LEU A 36 -8.45 -1.92 15.15
N ALA A 37 -7.23 -2.06 14.64
CA ALA A 37 -6.95 -3.01 13.57
C ALA A 37 -7.03 -4.45 14.07
N VAL A 38 -7.83 -5.29 13.40
CA VAL A 38 -8.05 -6.68 13.81
C VAL A 38 -6.75 -7.50 13.75
N GLU A 39 -5.91 -7.23 12.76
CA GLU A 39 -4.65 -7.97 12.54
C GLU A 39 -3.62 -7.75 13.65
N SER A 40 -3.53 -6.53 14.19
CA SER A 40 -2.51 -6.14 15.16
C SER A 40 -3.03 -6.03 16.60
N ALA A 41 -4.34 -6.16 16.82
CA ALA A 41 -4.94 -6.17 18.15
C ALA A 41 -4.42 -7.36 18.98
N ASP A 42 -4.12 -7.11 20.25
CA ASP A 42 -3.85 -8.14 21.24
C ASP A 42 -4.96 -8.17 22.31
N ALA A 43 -4.92 -9.16 23.21
CA ALA A 43 -5.95 -9.31 24.23
C ALA A 43 -6.07 -8.10 25.16
N ARG A 44 -4.97 -7.35 25.39
CA ARG A 44 -4.96 -6.17 26.25
C ARG A 44 -5.51 -4.97 25.49
N SER A 45 -5.00 -4.70 24.30
CA SER A 45 -5.48 -3.56 23.51
C SER A 45 -6.95 -3.69 23.11
N LEU A 46 -7.44 -4.92 22.89
CA LEU A 46 -8.86 -5.17 22.68
C LEU A 46 -9.69 -4.97 23.96
N ALA A 47 -9.20 -5.42 25.11
CA ALA A 47 -9.89 -5.22 26.39
C ALA A 47 -9.94 -3.74 26.80
N ASP A 48 -8.88 -2.98 26.52
CA ASP A 48 -8.84 -1.53 26.75
C ASP A 48 -9.78 -0.78 25.78
N PHE A 49 -9.84 -1.23 24.52
CA PHE A 49 -10.65 -0.62 23.48
C PHE A 49 -12.16 -0.91 23.61
N ASP A 50 -12.52 -2.13 23.99
CA ASP A 50 -13.89 -2.59 24.13
C ASP A 50 -14.06 -3.47 25.38
N PRO A 51 -14.04 -2.87 26.59
CA PRO A 51 -14.13 -3.61 27.85
C PRO A 51 -15.42 -4.43 27.97
N ALA A 52 -16.49 -4.00 27.30
CA ALA A 52 -17.79 -4.65 27.32
C ALA A 52 -17.94 -5.75 26.26
N SER A 53 -16.96 -5.93 25.37
CA SER A 53 -17.03 -6.88 24.24
C SER A 53 -18.26 -6.67 23.35
N THR A 54 -18.56 -5.41 23.05
CA THR A 54 -19.73 -4.96 22.28
C THR A 54 -19.37 -4.30 20.94
N ALA A 55 -18.10 -4.23 20.59
CA ALA A 55 -17.64 -3.57 19.37
C ALA A 55 -18.14 -4.31 18.12
N ASP A 56 -18.60 -3.54 17.16
CA ASP A 56 -18.94 -4.06 15.84
C ASP A 56 -17.66 -4.32 15.04
N LEU A 57 -17.70 -5.36 14.20
CA LEU A 57 -16.62 -5.64 13.25
C LEU A 57 -16.91 -4.95 11.92
N LEU A 58 -16.11 -3.95 11.56
CA LEU A 58 -16.19 -3.29 10.27
C LEU A 58 -15.36 -4.05 9.23
N ILE A 59 -16.05 -4.90 8.46
CA ILE A 59 -15.51 -5.56 7.27
C ILE A 59 -15.93 -4.74 6.04
N SER A 60 -14.95 -4.16 5.33
CA SER A 60 -15.14 -3.17 4.24
C SER A 60 -15.34 -1.73 4.75
N ALA A 61 -14.23 -1.11 5.18
CA ALA A 61 -14.26 0.19 5.83
C ALA A 61 -14.53 1.39 4.89
N ALA A 62 -14.96 2.52 5.45
CA ALA A 62 -15.02 3.80 4.75
C ALA A 62 -13.67 4.12 4.07
N ARG A 63 -13.69 4.89 2.97
CA ARG A 63 -12.51 5.13 2.10
C ARG A 63 -11.24 5.48 2.88
N ALA A 64 -11.35 6.39 3.85
CA ALA A 64 -10.22 6.84 4.67
C ALA A 64 -9.65 5.71 5.53
N ALA A 65 -10.49 4.95 6.25
CA ALA A 65 -10.04 3.81 7.03
C ALA A 65 -9.35 2.75 6.15
N ARG A 66 -9.94 2.38 5.00
CA ARG A 66 -9.28 1.45 4.06
C ARG A 66 -7.92 1.97 3.56
N ARG A 67 -7.82 3.28 3.29
CA ARG A 67 -6.57 3.91 2.84
C ARG A 67 -5.52 3.90 3.94
N LEU A 68 -5.93 4.14 5.18
CA LEU A 68 -5.08 4.08 6.36
C LEU A 68 -4.55 2.66 6.62
N ALA A 69 -5.39 1.61 6.54
CA ALA A 69 -4.94 0.21 6.59
C ALA A 69 -3.89 -0.08 5.52
N ARG A 70 -4.18 0.33 4.28
CA ARG A 70 -3.26 0.14 3.14
C ARG A 70 -1.91 0.82 3.40
N GLN A 71 -1.89 2.03 3.95
CA GLN A 71 -0.65 2.76 4.30
C GLN A 71 0.08 2.10 5.48
N ALA A 72 -0.68 1.59 6.46
CA ALA A 72 -0.14 0.85 7.57
C ALA A 72 0.38 -0.55 7.20
N GLY A 73 -0.01 -1.09 6.04
CA GLY A 73 0.42 -2.41 5.59
C GLY A 73 -0.29 -3.55 6.31
N ILE A 74 -1.51 -3.30 6.77
CA ILE A 74 -2.38 -4.25 7.48
C ILE A 74 -3.68 -4.49 6.71
N LEU A 75 -4.41 -5.53 7.08
CA LEU A 75 -5.73 -5.85 6.55
C LEU A 75 -6.73 -4.71 6.85
N PRO A 76 -7.60 -4.36 5.88
CA PRO A 76 -8.62 -3.33 6.06
C PRO A 76 -9.83 -3.86 6.85
N ALA A 77 -9.58 -4.41 8.04
CA ALA A 77 -10.56 -4.94 8.97
C ALA A 77 -10.35 -4.32 10.35
N TYR A 78 -11.42 -3.78 10.93
CA TYR A 78 -11.36 -2.99 12.16
C TYR A 78 -12.45 -3.37 13.15
N PHE A 79 -12.14 -3.30 14.44
CA PHE A 79 -13.15 -3.17 15.49
C PHE A 79 -13.60 -1.72 15.60
N LEU A 80 -14.89 -1.52 15.83
CA LEU A 80 -15.53 -0.21 15.90
C LEU A 80 -16.19 -0.05 17.27
N ALA A 81 -15.69 0.90 18.07
CA ALA A 81 -16.21 1.13 19.41
C ALA A 81 -17.42 2.06 19.38
N SER A 82 -18.45 1.73 20.17
CA SER A 82 -19.59 2.62 20.44
C SER A 82 -19.32 3.63 21.57
N GLY A 83 -18.30 3.39 22.40
CA GLY A 83 -17.87 4.26 23.51
C GLY A 83 -16.75 5.23 23.13
N GLU A 84 -16.11 5.85 24.13
CA GLU A 84 -14.96 6.76 23.97
C GLU A 84 -13.66 6.14 24.48
N PRO A 85 -13.16 5.02 23.90
CA PRO A 85 -11.88 4.47 24.31
C PRO A 85 -10.74 5.44 24.03
N ASP A 86 -9.69 5.32 24.83
CA ASP A 86 -8.45 6.06 24.63
C ASP A 86 -7.85 5.69 23.26
N CYS A 87 -7.53 6.73 22.47
CA CYS A 87 -6.93 6.59 21.16
C CYS A 87 -5.51 7.17 21.20
N GLU A 88 -4.53 6.41 20.71
CA GLU A 88 -3.14 6.84 20.67
C GLU A 88 -2.94 8.01 19.69
N ALA A 89 -3.74 8.06 18.63
CA ALA A 89 -3.71 9.14 17.64
C ALA A 89 -5.10 9.48 17.11
N SER A 90 -5.31 10.76 16.82
CA SER A 90 -6.46 11.26 16.06
C SER A 90 -6.00 11.83 14.72
N VAL A 91 -6.71 11.51 13.64
CA VAL A 91 -6.39 11.92 12.28
C VAL A 91 -7.67 12.24 11.50
N THR A 92 -7.63 13.21 10.57
CA THR A 92 -8.80 13.50 9.73
C THR A 92 -8.80 12.66 8.45
N ALA A 93 -9.98 12.39 7.88
CA ALA A 93 -10.11 11.69 6.61
C ALA A 93 -9.39 12.44 5.47
N GLU A 94 -9.47 13.77 5.46
CA GLU A 94 -8.78 14.62 4.49
C GLU A 94 -7.26 14.52 4.65
N ALA A 95 -6.76 14.45 5.89
CA ALA A 95 -5.34 14.24 6.16
C ALA A 95 -4.86 12.87 5.65
N ILE A 96 -5.63 11.80 5.88
CA ILE A 96 -5.32 10.46 5.35
C ILE A 96 -5.26 10.49 3.82
N ASP A 97 -6.19 11.22 3.19
CA ASP A 97 -6.25 11.32 1.75
C ASP A 97 -5.10 12.14 1.15
N LEU A 98 -4.61 13.15 1.87
CA LEU A 98 -3.52 14.02 1.47
C LEU A 98 -2.13 13.49 1.85
N TYR A 99 -2.02 12.61 2.84
CA TYR A 99 -0.75 12.02 3.27
C TYR A 99 -0.05 11.22 2.16
N ASP A 100 -0.85 10.73 1.22
CA ASP A 100 -0.44 10.09 -0.02
C ASP A 100 -0.91 10.91 -1.24
N GLY A 101 -1.16 12.21 -1.01
CA GLY A 101 -1.81 13.19 -1.88
C GLY A 101 -0.93 13.73 -3.02
N GLY A 102 -0.08 12.87 -3.54
CA GLY A 102 0.74 13.15 -4.70
C GLY A 102 1.71 12.01 -4.86
N THR A 103 1.68 11.34 -6.00
CA THR A 103 2.65 10.36 -6.49
C THR A 103 4.08 10.90 -6.40
N HIS A 104 4.65 10.96 -5.20
CA HIS A 104 6.06 11.13 -4.96
C HIS A 104 6.71 9.75 -5.03
N LEU A 105 6.42 9.00 -6.11
CA LEU A 105 7.26 7.88 -6.49
C LEU A 105 8.63 8.48 -6.82
N HIS A 106 9.60 8.20 -5.98
CA HIS A 106 11.00 8.47 -6.31
C HIS A 106 11.64 7.16 -6.73
N ILE A 107 12.63 7.27 -7.61
CA ILE A 107 13.48 6.14 -7.95
C ILE A 107 14.31 5.85 -6.70
N ALA A 108 14.08 4.70 -6.10
CA ALA A 108 14.85 4.22 -4.96
C ALA A 108 16.21 3.67 -5.41
N THR A 109 16.22 2.90 -6.51
CA THR A 109 17.46 2.36 -7.09
C THR A 109 17.27 1.95 -8.56
N ARG A 110 18.40 1.74 -9.25
CA ARG A 110 18.49 1.21 -10.61
C ARG A 110 19.55 0.13 -10.65
N ALA A 111 19.31 -0.94 -11.39
CA ALA A 111 20.30 -1.99 -11.61
C ALA A 111 20.14 -2.60 -13.00
N ARG A 112 21.24 -3.10 -13.56
CA ARG A 112 21.19 -4.03 -14.69
C ARG A 112 20.61 -5.35 -14.19
N LEU A 113 19.58 -5.85 -14.85
CA LEU A 113 18.97 -7.14 -14.54
C LEU A 113 18.76 -7.91 -15.84
N PRO A 114 19.80 -8.56 -16.38
CA PRO A 114 19.65 -9.43 -17.54
C PRO A 114 18.57 -10.49 -17.26
N VAL A 115 17.57 -10.57 -18.12
CA VAL A 115 16.53 -11.60 -18.07
C VAL A 115 16.67 -12.54 -19.25
N ALA A 116 16.12 -13.75 -19.13
CA ALA A 116 16.25 -14.79 -20.16
C ALA A 116 15.82 -14.32 -21.57
N THR A 117 14.87 -13.40 -21.63
CA THR A 117 14.32 -12.86 -22.89
C THR A 117 15.08 -11.63 -23.41
N ALA A 118 15.92 -10.99 -22.57
CA ALA A 118 16.64 -9.76 -22.93
C ALA A 118 17.86 -9.53 -22.02
N GLU A 119 19.06 -9.77 -22.56
CA GLU A 119 20.32 -9.52 -21.84
C GLU A 119 20.55 -8.03 -21.53
N ASN A 120 20.09 -7.15 -22.42
CA ASN A 120 20.14 -5.71 -22.21
C ASN A 120 18.83 -5.20 -21.60
N SER A 121 18.76 -5.29 -20.27
CA SER A 121 17.62 -4.82 -19.48
C SER A 121 18.05 -4.16 -18.17
N GLU A 122 17.25 -3.19 -17.73
CA GLU A 122 17.42 -2.42 -16.50
C GLU A 122 16.17 -2.55 -15.65
N ILE A 123 16.34 -2.89 -14.37
CA ILE A 123 15.26 -2.81 -13.38
C ILE A 123 15.37 -1.49 -12.61
N VAL A 124 14.25 -0.80 -12.45
CA VAL A 124 14.12 0.45 -11.70
C VAL A 124 13.12 0.24 -10.59
N ALA A 125 13.54 0.41 -9.34
CA ALA A 125 12.65 0.35 -8.19
C ALA A 125 12.16 1.74 -7.82
N PHE A 126 10.87 1.85 -7.56
CA PHE A 126 10.18 3.05 -7.13
C PHE A 126 9.59 2.84 -5.74
N ARG A 127 9.67 3.88 -4.92
CA ARG A 127 9.10 3.89 -3.57
C ARG A 127 8.34 5.18 -3.33
N THR A 128 7.24 5.07 -2.61
CA THR A 128 6.54 6.23 -2.04
C THR A 128 7.03 6.43 -0.60
N PRO A 129 7.39 7.64 -0.17
CA PRO A 129 7.73 7.91 1.23
C PRO A 129 6.63 7.41 2.17
N GLY A 130 7.01 6.62 3.18
CA GLY A 130 6.06 6.07 4.17
C GLY A 130 5.31 4.80 3.73
N ASP A 131 5.33 4.43 2.45
CA ASP A 131 4.82 3.13 1.97
C ASP A 131 5.98 2.12 1.96
N PRO A 132 5.88 0.99 2.69
CA PRO A 132 6.91 -0.04 2.65
C PRO A 132 6.95 -0.82 1.33
N ARG A 133 5.93 -0.70 0.47
CA ARG A 133 5.89 -1.38 -0.82
C ARG A 133 6.81 -0.72 -1.84
N GLU A 134 7.39 -1.56 -2.69
CA GLU A 134 8.13 -1.13 -3.86
C GLU A 134 7.39 -1.53 -5.12
N HIS A 135 7.48 -0.68 -6.13
CA HIS A 135 7.06 -1.00 -7.48
C HIS A 135 8.29 -1.05 -8.37
N VAL A 136 8.33 -1.98 -9.32
CA VAL A 136 9.47 -2.10 -10.24
C VAL A 136 9.02 -1.88 -11.67
N ALA A 137 9.90 -1.27 -12.46
CA ALA A 137 9.79 -1.25 -13.91
C ALA A 137 10.97 -2.01 -14.51
N LEU A 138 10.69 -2.96 -15.41
CA LEU A 138 11.71 -3.69 -16.16
C LEU A 138 11.80 -3.09 -17.56
N ILE A 139 12.86 -2.33 -17.81
CA ILE A 139 13.10 -1.71 -19.10
C ILE A 139 13.89 -2.70 -19.96
N ILE A 140 13.35 -3.03 -21.12
CA ILE A 140 13.98 -3.91 -22.09
C ILE A 140 14.29 -3.10 -23.36
N GLY A 141 15.50 -3.25 -23.90
CA GLY A 141 15.96 -2.52 -25.08
C GLY A 141 16.56 -1.15 -24.77
N GLN A 142 16.71 -0.31 -25.78
CA GLN A 142 17.29 1.03 -25.65
C GLN A 142 16.25 2.11 -25.92
N ARG A 143 16.13 3.06 -24.99
CA ARG A 143 15.21 4.20 -25.13
C ARG A 143 15.70 5.11 -26.25
N ASP A 144 14.98 5.14 -27.36
CA ASP A 144 15.39 5.82 -28.60
C ASP A 144 14.38 6.88 -29.09
N GLY A 145 13.41 7.25 -28.24
CA GLY A 145 12.37 8.23 -28.57
C GLY A 145 11.17 7.64 -29.33
N SER A 146 11.20 6.36 -29.72
CA SER A 146 10.01 5.67 -30.21
C SER A 146 8.98 5.50 -29.09
N ILE A 147 7.73 5.25 -29.46
CA ILE A 147 6.68 4.89 -28.49
C ILE A 147 7.03 3.50 -27.92
N PRO A 148 7.15 3.35 -26.58
CA PRO A 148 7.44 2.05 -25.98
C PRO A 148 6.23 1.12 -26.02
N VAL A 149 6.50 -0.17 -26.08
CA VAL A 149 5.50 -1.18 -25.68
C VAL A 149 5.45 -1.20 -24.15
N VAL A 150 4.25 -1.16 -23.57
CA VAL A 150 4.07 -1.11 -22.11
C VAL A 150 3.17 -2.25 -21.64
N ARG A 151 3.60 -2.97 -20.59
CA ARG A 151 2.78 -3.92 -19.86
C ARG A 151 2.69 -3.51 -18.39
N LEU A 152 1.46 -3.28 -17.92
CA LEU A 152 1.18 -3.25 -16.49
C LEU A 152 0.91 -4.67 -15.98
N HIS A 153 1.62 -5.06 -14.94
CA HIS A 153 1.48 -6.37 -14.30
C HIS A 153 1.31 -6.20 -12.79
N SER A 154 0.30 -6.85 -12.22
CA SER A 154 0.15 -6.96 -10.77
C SER A 154 0.90 -8.19 -10.29
N GLU A 155 1.72 -8.02 -9.26
CA GLU A 155 2.47 -9.13 -8.66
C GLU A 155 1.55 -10.29 -8.30
N CYS A 156 1.91 -11.50 -8.73
CA CYS A 156 1.27 -12.73 -8.30
C CYS A 156 2.32 -13.75 -7.90
N LEU A 157 2.67 -13.80 -6.61
CA LEU A 157 3.68 -14.74 -6.08
C LEU A 157 3.42 -16.19 -6.56
N THR A 158 2.17 -16.65 -6.47
CA THR A 158 1.84 -18.04 -6.82
C THR A 158 1.96 -18.33 -8.32
N GLY A 159 1.61 -17.37 -9.20
CA GLY A 159 1.68 -17.55 -10.64
C GLY A 159 3.06 -17.26 -11.22
N ASP A 160 3.65 -16.14 -10.83
CA ASP A 160 4.89 -15.60 -11.41
C ASP A 160 6.12 -16.37 -10.91
N VAL A 161 6.14 -16.76 -9.63
CA VAL A 161 7.31 -17.41 -8.99
C VAL A 161 7.10 -18.90 -8.80
N LEU A 162 5.92 -19.33 -8.34
CA LEU A 162 5.65 -20.74 -8.00
C LEU A 162 5.03 -21.55 -9.16
N GLY A 163 4.70 -20.92 -10.29
CA GLY A 163 4.17 -21.61 -11.47
C GLY A 163 2.77 -22.23 -11.25
N SER A 164 1.94 -21.62 -10.41
CA SER A 164 0.57 -22.08 -10.14
C SER A 164 -0.25 -22.26 -11.43
N LEU A 165 -0.91 -23.41 -11.55
CA LEU A 165 -1.81 -23.72 -12.68
C LEU A 165 -3.24 -23.17 -12.47
N LYS A 166 -3.51 -22.52 -11.34
CA LYS A 166 -4.84 -21.92 -11.04
C LYS A 166 -4.99 -20.50 -11.61
N CYS A 167 -3.90 -19.90 -12.05
CA CYS A 167 -3.87 -18.59 -12.67
C CYS A 167 -2.90 -18.61 -13.84
N ASP A 168 -3.00 -17.64 -14.74
CA ASP A 168 -2.14 -17.50 -15.92
C ASP A 168 -1.15 -16.33 -15.81
N CYS A 169 -0.96 -15.75 -14.62
CA CYS A 169 -0.09 -14.60 -14.39
C CYS A 169 1.35 -14.82 -14.88
N GLY A 170 1.97 -15.95 -14.54
CA GLY A 170 3.33 -16.29 -14.96
C GLY A 170 3.49 -16.34 -16.48
N PRO A 171 2.71 -17.15 -17.21
CA PRO A 171 2.70 -17.15 -18.67
C PRO A 171 2.41 -15.79 -19.30
N GLN A 172 1.49 -15.00 -18.72
CA GLN A 172 1.21 -13.64 -19.21
C GLN A 172 2.42 -12.71 -19.07
N LEU A 173 3.11 -12.74 -17.93
CA LEU A 173 4.32 -11.94 -17.69
C LEU A 173 5.43 -12.31 -18.67
N HIS A 174 5.70 -13.60 -18.85
CA HIS A 174 6.72 -14.07 -19.80
C HIS A 174 6.38 -13.72 -21.25
N GLY A 175 5.11 -13.88 -21.65
CA GLY A 175 4.64 -13.50 -22.98
C GLY A 175 4.71 -11.98 -23.23
N ALA A 176 4.52 -11.17 -22.19
CA ALA A 176 4.72 -9.72 -22.29
C ALA A 176 6.20 -9.37 -22.48
N MET A 177 7.10 -9.98 -21.71
CA MET A 177 8.55 -9.76 -21.87
C MET A 177 9.04 -10.14 -23.27
N HIS A 178 8.53 -11.23 -23.87
CA HIS A 178 8.86 -11.60 -25.24
C HIS A 178 8.40 -10.55 -26.25
N ARG A 179 7.15 -10.10 -26.15
CA ARG A 179 6.62 -9.04 -27.03
C ARG A 179 7.39 -7.72 -26.90
N ILE A 180 7.83 -7.38 -25.69
CA ILE A 180 8.64 -6.19 -25.47
C ILE A 180 10.03 -6.36 -26.09
N ALA A 181 10.65 -7.54 -25.96
CA ALA A 181 11.96 -7.82 -26.54
C ALA A 181 11.96 -7.86 -28.09
N GLU A 182 10.81 -8.14 -28.71
CA GLU A 182 10.61 -8.05 -30.16
C GLU A 182 10.42 -6.61 -30.66
N ALA A 183 10.14 -5.66 -29.76
CA ALA A 183 10.00 -4.24 -30.08
C ALA A 183 11.34 -3.49 -29.94
N SER A 184 11.40 -2.23 -30.37
CA SER A 184 12.59 -1.39 -30.20
C SER A 184 12.97 -1.21 -28.72
N TRP A 185 11.96 -0.94 -27.88
CA TRP A 185 12.09 -0.93 -26.42
C TRP A 185 10.71 -0.96 -25.73
N GLY A 186 10.70 -1.26 -24.44
CA GLY A 186 9.48 -1.19 -23.64
C GLY A 186 9.69 -1.33 -22.14
N VAL A 187 8.57 -1.37 -21.43
CA VAL A 187 8.47 -1.40 -19.95
C VAL A 187 7.40 -2.38 -19.49
#